data_AF-A0A392R0B0-F1
#
_entry.id   AF-A0A392R0B0-F1
#
_cell.length_a   1.000
_cell.length_b   1.000
_cell.length_c   1.000
_cell.angle_alpha   90.00
_cell.angle_beta   90.00
_cell.angle_gamma   90.00
#
_symmetry.space_group_name_H-M   'P 1'
#
loop_
_entity.id
_entity.type
_entity.pdbx_description
1 polymer ?
#
loop_
_entity_poly.entity_id
_entity_poly.type
_entity_poly.pdbx_seq_one_letter_code
_entity_poly.pdbx_strand_id
1 'polypeptide(L)'
;DMVIVVEMDAKMVVDALKTKTYPRVYWGKIVQKGGELLSIRPNVTVTWVGRVGNRVAHNLAKWALVEPNMEWLSVVPPQIALFI
;
A
#
# COMPACT_ATOMS: atom_id res chain seq x y z
N ASP A 1 -21.16 -9.89 -0.92
CA ASP A 1 -19.89 -9.51 -1.59
C ASP A 1 -19.50 -8.09 -1.26
N MET A 2 -18.42 -7.91 -0.50
CA MET A 2 -17.91 -6.60 -0.11
C MET A 2 -16.85 -6.15 -1.12
N VAL A 3 -17.02 -4.94 -1.67
CA VAL A 3 -16.00 -4.29 -2.49
C VAL A 3 -14.94 -3.68 -1.57
N ILE A 4 -13.67 -3.93 -1.86
CA ILE A 4 -12.52 -3.40 -1.13
C ILE A 4 -11.79 -2.44 -2.07
N VAL A 5 -11.56 -1.22 -1.60
CA VAL A 5 -10.76 -0.22 -2.32
C VAL A 5 -9.51 0.07 -1.49
N VAL A 6 -8.35 -0.14 -2.09
CA VAL A 6 -7.04 0.21 -1.51
C VAL A 6 -6.58 1.52 -2.12
N GLU A 7 -6.38 2.53 -1.29
CA GLU A 7 -5.93 3.85 -1.71
C GLU A 7 -4.42 4.03 -1.48
N MET A 8 -3.71 4.57 -2.47
CA MET A 8 -2.27 4.80 -2.39
C MET A 8 -1.89 6.15 -3.02
N ASP A 9 -0.90 6.85 -2.46
CA ASP A 9 -0.36 8.09 -3.05
C ASP A 9 0.80 7.88 -4.02
N ALA A 10 1.35 6.66 -4.07
CA ALA A 10 2.39 6.26 -5.01
C ALA A 10 1.82 6.03 -6.43
N LYS A 11 1.60 7.13 -7.17
CA LYS A 11 0.99 7.10 -8.53
C LYS A 11 1.61 6.06 -9.45
N MET A 12 2.94 5.97 -9.51
CA MET A 12 3.65 5.02 -10.36
C MET A 12 3.33 3.55 -10.04
N VAL A 13 3.07 3.22 -8.78
CA VAL A 13 2.68 1.87 -8.34
C VAL A 13 1.24 1.58 -8.76
N VAL A 14 0.33 2.52 -8.52
CA VAL A 14 -1.07 2.39 -8.93
C VAL A 14 -1.20 2.23 -10.45
N ASP A 15 -0.47 3.04 -11.22
CA ASP A 15 -0.48 2.98 -12.67
C ASP A 15 0.10 1.64 -13.18
N ALA A 16 1.18 1.13 -12.58
CA ALA A 16 1.72 -0.19 -12.91
C ALA A 16 0.74 -1.34 -12.60
N LEU A 17 -0.01 -1.26 -11.50
CA LEU A 17 -1.06 -2.25 -11.18
C LEU A 17 -2.21 -2.20 -12.19
N LYS A 18 -2.69 -1.00 -12.52
CA LYS A 18 -3.82 -0.81 -13.45
C LYS A 18 -3.47 -1.21 -14.88
N THR A 19 -2.28 -0.84 -15.35
CA THR A 19 -1.81 -1.14 -16.72
C THR A 19 -1.21 -2.54 -16.86
N LYS A 20 -0.99 -3.25 -15.75
CA LYS A 20 -0.26 -4.53 -15.69
C LYS A 20 1.11 -4.46 -16.35
N THR A 21 1.71 -3.26 -16.36
CA THR A 21 3.04 -3.00 -16.92
C THR A 21 4.02 -2.79 -15.78
N TYR A 22 4.87 -3.79 -15.55
CA TYR A 22 5.79 -3.81 -14.42
C TYR A 22 7.22 -3.53 -14.88
N PRO A 23 7.91 -2.51 -14.32
CA PRO A 23 9.29 -2.25 -14.68
C PRO A 23 10.21 -3.34 -14.12
N ARG A 24 11.31 -3.62 -14.83
CA ARG A 24 12.30 -4.65 -14.46
C ARG A 24 13.27 -4.16 -13.36
N VAL A 25 12.72 -3.67 -12.27
CA VAL A 25 13.43 -3.19 -11.07
C VAL A 25 12.83 -3.82 -9.81
N TYR A 26 13.51 -3.69 -8.67
CA TYR A 26 13.12 -4.35 -7.42
C TYR A 26 11.64 -4.12 -7.05
N TRP A 27 11.21 -2.86 -6.98
CA TRP A 27 9.82 -2.54 -6.64
C TRP A 27 8.83 -3.04 -7.70
N GLY A 28 9.23 -3.10 -8.98
CA GLY A 28 8.38 -3.62 -10.05
C GLY A 28 8.01 -5.10 -9.87
N LYS A 29 8.94 -5.92 -9.36
CA LYS A 29 8.64 -7.32 -8.99
C LYS A 29 7.66 -7.41 -7.82
N ILE A 30 7.73 -6.49 -6.85
CA ILE A 30 6.77 -6.45 -5.72
C ILE A 30 5.37 -6.11 -6.25
N VAL A 31 5.29 -5.11 -7.13
CA VAL A 31 4.02 -4.68 -7.72
C VAL A 31 3.41 -5.76 -8.62
N GLN A 32 4.23 -6.51 -9.36
CA GLN A 32 3.78 -7.67 -10.13
C GLN A 32 3.04 -8.69 -9.26
N LYS A 33 3.63 -9.10 -8.12
CA LYS A 33 2.99 -10.01 -7.15
C LYS A 33 1.65 -9.46 -6.65
N GLY A 34 1.58 -8.15 -6.39
CA GLY A 34 0.33 -7.48 -6.05
C GLY A 34 -0.71 -7.58 -7.17
N GLY A 35 -0.33 -7.34 -8.42
CA GLY A 35 -1.21 -7.44 -9.59
C GLY A 35 -1.73 -8.86 -9.84
N GLU A 36 -0.89 -9.88 -9.61
CA GLU A 36 -1.28 -11.30 -9.64
C GLU A 36 -2.36 -11.58 -8.57
N LEU A 37 -2.18 -11.08 -7.35
CA LEU A 37 -3.16 -11.22 -6.26
C LEU A 37 -4.49 -10.51 -6.56
N LEU A 38 -4.44 -9.30 -7.14
CA LEU A 38 -5.64 -8.57 -7.57
C LEU A 38 -6.38 -9.30 -8.70
N SER A 39 -5.67 -10.01 -9.57
CA SER A 39 -6.29 -10.79 -10.65
C SER A 39 -7.09 -11.98 -10.12
N ILE A 40 -6.74 -12.51 -8.95
CA ILE A 40 -7.45 -13.61 -8.26
C ILE A 40 -8.59 -13.08 -7.39
N ARG A 41 -8.56 -11.79 -7.01
CA ARG A 41 -9.53 -11.15 -6.10
C ARG A 41 -10.21 -9.96 -6.80
N PRO A 42 -11.21 -10.20 -7.68
CA PRO A 42 -11.84 -9.14 -8.47
C PRO A 42 -12.62 -8.13 -7.64
N ASN A 43 -12.94 -8.44 -6.39
CA ASN A 43 -13.60 -7.52 -5.46
C ASN A 43 -12.62 -6.51 -4.81
N VAL A 44 -11.32 -6.62 -5.07
CA VAL A 44 -10.30 -5.69 -4.57
C VAL A 44 -9.83 -4.81 -5.72
N THR A 45 -9.85 -3.50 -5.50
CA THR A 45 -9.38 -2.50 -6.46
C THR A 45 -8.35 -1.59 -5.82
N VAL A 46 -7.47 -0.99 -6.65
CA VAL A 46 -6.45 -0.04 -6.19
C VAL A 46 -6.65 1.30 -6.89
N THR A 47 -6.72 2.37 -6.11
CA THR A 47 -6.97 3.72 -6.58
C THR A 47 -5.89 4.68 -6.07
N TRP A 48 -5.58 5.67 -6.91
CA TRP A 48 -4.63 6.71 -6.54
C TRP A 48 -5.37 7.83 -5.79
N VAL A 49 -4.78 8.28 -4.69
CA VAL A 49 -5.22 9.47 -3.96
C VAL A 49 -4.05 10.44 -3.81
N GLY A 50 -4.33 11.73 -3.69
CA GLY A 50 -3.30 12.70 -3.35
C GLY A 50 -2.70 12.38 -1.97
N ARG A 51 -1.46 12.84 -1.71
CA ARG A 51 -0.76 12.61 -0.43
C ARG A 51 -1.57 13.02 0.80
N VAL A 52 -2.40 14.06 0.69
CA VAL A 52 -3.30 14.50 1.77
C VAL A 52 -4.31 13.39 2.13
N GLY A 53 -4.84 12.69 1.12
CA GLY A 53 -5.73 11.54 1.32
C GLY A 53 -5.03 10.33 1.93
N ASN A 54 -3.72 10.15 1.66
CA ASN A 54 -2.91 9.07 2.23
C ASN A 54 -2.09 9.49 3.47
N ARG A 55 -2.47 10.59 4.16
CA ARG A 55 -1.63 11.21 5.21
C ARG A 55 -1.31 10.26 6.36
N VAL A 56 -2.27 9.44 6.76
CA VAL A 56 -2.12 8.45 7.83
C VAL A 56 -1.03 7.46 7.44
N ALA A 57 -1.23 6.69 6.37
CA ALA A 57 -0.27 5.68 5.93
C ALA A 57 1.12 6.27 5.61
N HIS A 58 1.17 7.49 5.05
CA HIS A 58 2.43 8.21 4.83
C HIS A 58 3.18 8.48 6.14
N ASN A 59 2.48 8.93 7.18
CA ASN A 59 3.07 9.13 8.50
C ASN A 59 3.49 7.80 9.14
N LEU A 60 2.70 6.73 8.98
CA LEU A 60 3.06 5.40 9.47
C LEU A 60 4.34 4.90 8.81
N ALA A 61 4.45 5.05 7.49
CA ALA A 61 5.63 4.65 6.73
C ALA A 61 6.87 5.45 7.16
N LYS A 62 6.74 6.77 7.36
CA LYS A 62 7.82 7.60 7.88
C LYS A 62 8.27 7.16 9.28
N TRP A 63 7.32 6.87 10.14
CA TRP A 63 7.58 6.47 11.51
C TRP A 63 8.28 5.11 11.56
N ALA A 64 7.86 4.15 10.71
CA ALA A 64 8.49 2.84 10.60
C ALA A 64 9.96 2.89 10.16
N LEU A 65 10.41 3.95 9.48
CA LEU A 65 11.82 4.11 9.10
C LEU A 65 12.74 4.43 10.29
N VAL A 66 12.19 4.97 11.38
CA VAL A 66 12.96 5.42 12.55
C VAL A 66 12.66 4.62 13.81
N GLU A 67 11.68 3.71 13.77
CA GLU A 67 11.33 2.90 14.92
C GLU A 67 12.39 1.83 15.20
N PRO A 68 12.98 1.79 16.41
CA PRO A 68 13.95 0.78 16.78
C PRO A 68 13.35 -0.64 16.87
N ASN A 69 12.06 -0.79 17.18
CA ASN A 69 11.38 -2.09 17.23
C ASN A 69 10.67 -2.40 15.90
N MET A 70 11.42 -2.92 14.94
CA MET A 70 11.00 -3.17 13.55
C MET A 70 10.04 -4.37 13.35
N GLU A 71 9.61 -5.05 14.42
CA GLU A 71 8.78 -6.27 14.32
C GLU A 71 7.36 -6.07 14.82
N TRP A 72 6.43 -5.80 13.90
CA TRP A 72 5.02 -5.61 14.20
C TRP A 72 4.19 -6.72 13.60
N LEU A 73 4.30 -7.90 14.18
CA LEU A 73 3.63 -9.08 13.67
C LEU A 73 2.17 -9.17 14.14
N SER A 74 1.80 -8.49 15.24
CA SER A 74 0.47 -8.67 15.85
C SER A 74 -0.09 -7.46 16.63
N VAL A 75 0.71 -6.44 16.91
CA VAL A 75 0.26 -5.27 17.71
C VAL A 75 0.59 -3.98 16.96
N VAL A 76 -0.46 -3.24 16.59
CA VAL A 76 -0.33 -1.87 16.09
C VAL A 76 -0.02 -0.96 17.28
N PRO A 77 1.10 -0.22 17.28
CA PRO A 77 1.43 0.59 18.44
C PRO A 77 0.45 1.72 18.71
N PRO A 78 0.24 2.10 19.98
CA PRO A 78 -0.74 3.10 20.37
C PRO A 78 -0.58 4.44 19.64
N GLN A 79 0.66 4.81 19.31
CA GLN A 79 1.01 6.03 18.59
C GLN A 79 0.44 6.05 17.16
N ILE A 80 0.12 4.89 16.59
CA ILE A 80 -0.49 4.73 15.27
C ILE A 80 -1.99 4.56 15.36
N ALA A 81 -2.49 3.89 16.39
CA ALA A 81 -3.92 3.76 16.63
C ALA A 81 -4.64 5.12 16.73
N LEU A 82 -3.93 6.19 17.10
CA LEU A 82 -4.46 7.55 17.14
C LEU A 82 -4.60 8.23 15.76
N PHE A 83 -3.98 7.68 14.73
CA PHE A 83 -4.02 8.22 13.36
C PHE A 83 -4.83 7.35 12.41
N ILE A 84 -5.19 6.12 12.77
CA ILE A 84 -6.14 5.26 12.05
C ILE A 84 -7.56 5.69 12.42
#